data_AF-A0A4U1JIZ6-F1
#
_entry.id   AF-A0A4U1JIZ6-F1
#
_cell.length_a   1.000
_cell.length_b   1.000
_cell.length_c   1.000
_cell.angle_alpha   90.00
_cell.angle_beta   90.00
_cell.angle_gamma   90.00
#
_symmetry.space_group_name_H-M   'P 1'
#
loop_
_entity.id
_entity.type
_entity.pdbx_description
1 polymer ?
#
loop_
_entity_poly.entity_id
_entity_poly.type
_entity_poly.pdbx_seq_one_letter_code
_entity_poly.pdbx_strand_id
1 'polypeptide(L)'
;MTRRKKLFAAAIALPVAAAVGVGLKVRRAASDTLSADACDKDLAAVFELCEAGGEICQKPPEGQEEACQAGCVMARCPNHVACTELDSIWCKPCEEEQGALYWRILDEADGHCGGPPPFGSLARLNEYSRCYIAEVERTCPALKEKPQWYLPPDRRK
;
A
#
# COMPACT_ATOMS: atom_id res chain seq x y z
N MET A 1 -19.62 -5.16 60.49
CA MET A 1 -18.57 -5.16 59.43
C MET A 1 -18.22 -6.59 59.08
N THR A 2 -18.49 -7.02 57.84
CA THR A 2 -17.77 -8.05 57.02
C THR A 2 -18.63 -8.33 55.78
N ARG A 3 -18.54 -7.48 54.75
CA ARG A 3 -17.84 -7.74 53.48
C ARG A 3 -18.20 -9.06 52.77
N ARG A 4 -18.92 -8.86 51.65
CA ARG A 4 -18.59 -9.30 50.28
C ARG A 4 -19.21 -10.60 49.75
N LYS A 5 -20.10 -10.34 48.78
CA LYS A 5 -20.03 -10.69 47.35
C LYS A 5 -20.93 -11.84 46.87
N LYS A 6 -21.48 -11.56 45.68
CA LYS A 6 -22.14 -12.43 44.69
C LYS A 6 -23.63 -12.63 44.91
N LEU A 7 -24.51 -12.58 43.92
CA LEU A 7 -24.49 -12.32 42.47
C LEU A 7 -25.99 -12.31 42.07
N PHE A 8 -26.31 -11.78 40.88
CA PHE A 8 -27.54 -12.04 40.11
C PHE A 8 -28.83 -11.44 40.71
N ALA A 9 -29.81 -10.93 39.97
CA ALA A 9 -30.00 -10.63 38.56
C ALA A 9 -31.29 -9.78 38.49
N ALA A 10 -31.57 -9.28 37.29
CA ALA A 10 -32.88 -8.84 36.81
C ALA A 10 -33.42 -7.49 37.29
N ALA A 11 -33.39 -6.54 36.36
CA ALA A 11 -34.39 -5.48 36.14
C ALA A 11 -33.78 -4.51 35.10
N ILE A 12 -34.33 -4.18 33.94
CA ILE A 12 -35.68 -4.20 33.40
C ILE A 12 -35.55 -4.11 31.86
N ALA A 13 -36.46 -4.76 31.15
CA ALA A 13 -36.59 -4.73 29.70
C ALA A 13 -37.01 -3.33 29.17
N LEU A 14 -36.37 -2.91 28.06
CA LEU A 14 -36.83 -2.22 26.81
C LEU A 14 -38.04 -1.25 26.84
N PRO A 15 -38.22 -0.34 25.85
CA PRO A 15 -37.36 0.11 24.75
C PRO A 15 -37.27 1.67 24.69
N VAL A 16 -36.54 2.28 23.73
CA VAL A 16 -36.93 3.51 22.99
C VAL A 16 -35.77 4.06 22.16
N ALA A 17 -36.11 4.39 20.91
CA ALA A 17 -35.43 5.26 19.96
C ALA A 17 -34.19 4.72 19.22
N ALA A 18 -34.45 4.25 18.02
CA ALA A 18 -33.55 4.37 16.90
C ALA A 18 -33.00 5.80 16.79
N ALA A 19 -31.71 5.96 17.06
CA ALA A 19 -30.92 7.06 16.54
C ALA A 19 -30.00 6.48 15.45
N VAL A 20 -30.59 6.27 14.27
CA VAL A 20 -29.84 6.32 13.01
C VAL A 20 -29.29 7.74 12.93
N GLY A 21 -28.03 7.89 13.31
CA GLY A 21 -27.39 9.19 13.44
C GLY A 21 -25.90 9.06 13.23
N VAL A 22 -25.52 8.74 11.99
CA VAL A 22 -24.35 9.31 11.31
C VAL A 22 -23.15 9.54 12.26
N GLY A 23 -22.66 8.45 12.86
CA GLY A 23 -21.52 8.48 13.75
C GLY A 23 -20.22 8.51 12.93
N LEU A 24 -19.71 9.72 12.71
CA LEU A 24 -18.33 10.02 12.29
C LEU A 24 -17.87 9.46 10.93
N LYS A 25 -18.49 9.93 9.83
CA LYS A 25 -17.74 10.17 8.57
C LYS A 25 -17.24 11.62 8.53
N VAL A 26 -16.55 12.03 9.59
CA VAL A 26 -15.83 13.30 9.64
C VAL A 26 -14.39 13.01 9.99
N ARG A 27 -13.62 12.48 9.03
CA ARG A 27 -12.17 12.70 8.99
C ARG A 27 -11.74 12.94 7.56
N ARG A 28 -11.31 14.18 7.39
CA ARG A 28 -10.50 14.79 6.34
C ARG A 28 -11.02 14.69 4.91
N ALA A 29 -11.44 15.88 4.45
CA ALA A 29 -11.30 16.29 3.07
C ALA A 29 -9.96 15.78 2.51
N ALA A 30 -10.07 14.97 1.47
CA ALA A 30 -8.98 14.51 0.63
C ALA A 30 -8.35 15.71 -0.09
N SER A 31 -7.44 16.43 0.58
CA SER A 31 -6.48 17.34 -0.05
C SER A 31 -5.47 17.84 0.99
N ASP A 32 -4.82 16.95 1.72
CA ASP A 32 -3.60 17.31 2.45
C ASP A 32 -2.61 16.19 2.16
N THR A 33 -1.59 16.50 1.36
CA THR A 33 -0.35 15.72 1.28
C THR A 33 0.01 15.24 2.69
N LEU A 34 0.24 13.93 2.86
CA LEU A 34 0.65 13.36 4.14
C LEU A 34 1.69 14.28 4.80
N SER A 35 1.49 14.60 6.07
CA SER A 35 2.49 15.37 6.81
C SER A 35 3.81 14.60 6.83
N ALA A 36 4.94 15.31 6.92
CA ALA A 36 6.27 14.68 6.89
C ALA A 36 6.50 13.64 8.00
N ASP A 37 5.69 13.69 9.07
CA ASP A 37 5.68 12.79 10.22
C ASP A 37 4.53 11.76 10.19
N ALA A 38 3.82 11.63 9.07
CA ALA A 38 2.68 10.71 8.94
C ALA A 38 3.07 9.26 9.27
N CYS A 39 4.27 8.82 8.88
CA CYS A 39 4.76 7.48 9.23
C CYS A 39 4.80 7.22 10.75
N ASP A 40 5.11 8.23 11.56
CA ASP A 40 5.23 8.10 13.02
C ASP A 40 3.90 8.36 13.75
N LYS A 41 3.07 9.25 13.21
CA LYS A 41 1.86 9.76 13.90
C LYS A 41 0.56 9.18 13.39
N ASP A 42 0.52 8.79 12.12
CA ASP A 42 -0.69 8.35 11.44
C ASP A 42 -0.36 7.37 10.31
N LEU A 43 0.28 6.25 10.67
CA LEU A 43 0.62 5.19 9.72
C LEU A 43 -0.64 4.68 8.99
N ALA A 44 -1.81 4.72 9.64
CA ALA A 44 -3.09 4.36 9.03
C ALA A 44 -3.42 5.24 7.82
N ALA A 45 -3.22 6.55 7.89
CA ALA A 45 -3.41 7.44 6.74
C ALA A 45 -2.46 7.11 5.57
N VAL A 46 -1.27 6.57 5.85
CA VAL A 46 -0.35 6.08 4.80
C VAL A 46 -0.92 4.84 4.13
N PHE A 47 -1.46 3.90 4.91
CA PHE A 47 -2.15 2.73 4.37
C PHE A 47 -3.34 3.13 3.50
N GLU A 48 -4.18 4.07 3.94
CA GLU A 48 -5.33 4.59 3.17
C GLU A 48 -4.89 5.22 1.85
N LEU A 49 -3.80 6.02 1.85
CA LEU A 49 -3.27 6.61 0.62
C LEU A 49 -2.75 5.55 -0.37
N CYS A 50 -2.19 4.47 0.17
CA CYS A 50 -1.63 3.36 -0.61
C CYS A 50 -2.68 2.31 -1.02
N GLU A 51 -3.95 2.44 -0.62
CA GLU A 51 -4.99 1.48 -0.98
C GLU A 51 -5.13 1.30 -2.50
N ALA A 52 -5.60 0.12 -2.91
CA ALA A 52 -5.88 -0.16 -4.32
C ALA A 52 -6.93 0.82 -4.87
N GLY A 53 -6.67 1.39 -6.05
CA GLY A 53 -7.44 2.49 -6.61
C GLY A 53 -7.05 3.88 -6.08
N GLY A 54 -6.13 3.95 -5.11
CA GLY A 54 -5.48 5.17 -4.64
C GLY A 54 -4.46 5.73 -5.64
N GLU A 55 -3.81 6.84 -5.29
CA GLU A 55 -2.97 7.60 -6.21
C GLU A 55 -1.78 6.80 -6.77
N ILE A 56 -1.22 5.92 -5.94
CA ILE A 56 0.00 5.15 -6.22
C ILE A 56 -0.37 3.76 -6.76
N CYS A 57 -1.24 3.04 -6.04
CA CYS A 57 -1.71 1.71 -6.43
C CYS A 57 -2.99 1.77 -7.28
N GLN A 58 -2.99 2.51 -8.40
CA GLN A 58 -4.23 2.80 -9.14
C GLN A 58 -4.91 1.56 -9.74
N LYS A 59 -4.13 0.65 -10.32
CA LYS A 59 -4.63 -0.52 -11.07
C LYS A 59 -3.72 -1.74 -10.93
N PRO A 60 -3.52 -2.27 -9.72
CA PRO A 60 -2.81 -3.53 -9.55
C PRO A 60 -3.55 -4.67 -10.29
N PRO A 61 -2.83 -5.68 -10.80
CA PRO A 61 -3.45 -6.92 -11.25
C PRO A 61 -4.25 -7.60 -10.13
N GLU A 62 -5.28 -8.36 -10.50
CA GLU A 62 -6.10 -9.11 -9.55
C GLU A 62 -5.23 -10.05 -8.69
N GLY A 63 -5.42 -10.00 -7.38
CA GLY A 63 -4.65 -10.77 -6.40
C GLY A 63 -3.29 -10.18 -6.05
N GLN A 64 -2.97 -8.97 -6.51
CA GLN A 64 -1.74 -8.23 -6.18
C GLN A 64 -2.01 -6.91 -5.45
N GLU A 65 -3.27 -6.63 -5.10
CA GLU A 65 -3.71 -5.40 -4.43
C GLU A 65 -2.98 -5.18 -3.10
N GLU A 66 -2.95 -6.20 -2.25
CA GLU A 66 -2.32 -6.13 -0.93
C GLU A 66 -0.80 -5.95 -1.04
N ALA A 67 -0.17 -6.65 -1.99
CA ALA A 67 1.27 -6.53 -2.23
C ALA A 67 1.65 -5.13 -2.74
N CYS A 68 0.83 -4.55 -3.62
CA CYS A 68 0.99 -3.21 -4.14
C CYS A 68 0.82 -2.14 -3.05
N GLN A 69 -0.22 -2.26 -2.22
CA GLN A 69 -0.41 -1.38 -1.06
C GLN A 69 0.77 -1.49 -0.09
N ALA A 70 1.19 -2.70 0.26
CA ALA A 70 2.32 -2.94 1.16
C ALA A 70 3.63 -2.37 0.62
N GLY A 71 3.88 -2.49 -0.69
CA GLY A 71 5.05 -1.89 -1.34
C GLY A 71 5.05 -0.36 -1.30
N CYS A 72 3.90 0.27 -1.54
CA CYS A 72 3.73 1.72 -1.40
C CYS A 72 4.00 2.19 0.04
N VAL A 73 3.49 1.46 1.04
CA VAL A 73 3.78 1.77 2.46
C VAL A 73 5.26 1.58 2.76
N MET A 74 5.90 0.53 2.21
CA MET A 74 7.33 0.27 2.38
C MET A 74 8.21 1.36 1.76
N ALA A 75 7.82 1.92 0.61
CA ALA A 75 8.54 3.03 -0.02
C ALA A 75 8.47 4.30 0.84
N ARG A 76 7.29 4.59 1.41
CA ARG A 76 7.05 5.82 2.18
C ARG A 76 7.56 5.75 3.61
N CYS A 77 7.37 4.62 4.27
CA CYS A 77 7.63 4.43 5.69
C CYS A 77 8.53 3.21 5.97
N PRO A 78 9.75 3.13 5.38
CA PRO A 78 10.60 1.94 5.43
C PRO A 78 11.04 1.53 6.83
N ASN A 79 11.02 2.46 7.80
CA ASN A 79 11.40 2.17 9.20
C ASN A 79 10.26 1.55 10.02
N HIS A 80 9.02 1.62 9.53
CA HIS A 80 7.82 1.15 10.24
C HIS A 80 7.31 -0.19 9.72
N VAL A 81 7.86 -0.65 8.59
CA VAL A 81 7.52 -1.93 8.01
C VAL A 81 8.78 -2.77 7.83
N ALA A 82 8.78 -3.94 8.44
CA ALA A 82 9.88 -4.88 8.38
C ALA A 82 9.34 -6.27 8.07
N CYS A 83 10.15 -7.08 7.40
CA CYS A 83 9.89 -8.51 7.31
C CYS A 83 9.95 -9.11 8.73
N THR A 84 8.78 -9.52 9.24
CA THR A 84 8.63 -10.13 10.56
C THR A 84 8.17 -11.59 10.48
N GLU A 85 8.13 -12.17 9.27
CA GLU A 85 7.64 -13.52 8.94
C GLU A 85 6.16 -13.81 9.29
N LEU A 86 5.49 -12.90 10.02
CA LEU A 86 4.07 -13.00 10.37
C LEU A 86 3.16 -12.78 9.15
N ASP A 87 3.56 -11.88 8.28
CA ASP A 87 2.93 -11.63 7.00
C ASP A 87 3.98 -11.78 5.90
N SER A 88 3.81 -12.82 5.10
CA SER A 88 4.77 -13.21 4.06
C SER A 88 4.93 -12.15 2.96
N ILE A 89 3.96 -11.25 2.78
CA ILE A 89 4.02 -10.18 1.77
C ILE A 89 5.27 -9.31 1.97
N TRP A 90 5.66 -9.05 3.22
CA TRP A 90 6.83 -8.22 3.56
C TRP A 90 8.17 -8.92 3.38
N CYS A 91 8.17 -10.24 3.30
CA CYS A 91 9.37 -11.09 3.31
C CYS A 91 9.68 -11.71 1.95
N LYS A 92 8.76 -11.60 0.99
CA LYS A 92 8.95 -12.15 -0.35
C LYS A 92 10.19 -11.55 -1.05
N PRO A 93 10.91 -12.36 -1.85
CA PRO A 93 12.00 -11.89 -2.70
C PRO A 93 11.60 -10.71 -3.59
N CYS A 94 12.58 -9.92 -4.00
CA CYS A 94 12.34 -8.68 -4.75
C CYS A 94 11.71 -8.90 -6.13
N GLU A 95 11.83 -10.10 -6.69
CA GLU A 95 11.31 -10.49 -7.99
C GLU A 95 9.92 -11.14 -7.92
N GLU A 96 9.36 -11.35 -6.72
CA GLU A 96 8.02 -11.90 -6.54
C GLU A 96 6.96 -10.78 -6.47
N GLU A 97 6.04 -10.77 -7.43
CA GLU A 97 5.01 -9.73 -7.56
C GLU A 97 3.99 -9.72 -6.43
N GLN A 98 3.88 -10.84 -5.71
CA GLN A 98 3.05 -10.96 -4.53
C GLN A 98 3.73 -10.36 -3.28
N GLY A 99 4.94 -9.81 -3.42
CA GLY A 99 5.73 -9.23 -2.34
C GLY A 99 5.76 -7.71 -2.35
N ALA A 100 5.75 -7.11 -1.16
CA ALA A 100 5.88 -5.67 -0.98
C ALA A 100 7.18 -5.12 -1.57
N LEU A 101 8.27 -5.89 -1.47
CA LEU A 101 9.58 -5.46 -1.95
C LEU A 101 9.61 -5.26 -3.48
N TYR A 102 8.92 -6.11 -4.24
CA TYR A 102 8.77 -5.93 -5.69
C TYR A 102 8.13 -4.56 -6.00
N TRP A 103 6.98 -4.29 -5.39
CA TRP A 103 6.23 -3.06 -5.60
C TRP A 103 6.94 -1.81 -5.12
N ARG A 104 7.64 -1.88 -3.98
CA ARG A 104 8.48 -0.78 -3.50
C ARG A 104 9.52 -0.38 -4.55
N ILE A 105 10.21 -1.37 -5.13
CA ILE A 105 11.27 -1.12 -6.10
C ILE A 105 10.69 -0.49 -7.37
N LEU A 106 9.49 -0.91 -7.78
CA LEU A 106 8.79 -0.29 -8.91
C LEU A 106 8.45 1.19 -8.63
N ASP A 107 7.95 1.51 -7.43
CA ASP A 107 7.61 2.88 -7.02
C ASP A 107 8.86 3.78 -6.92
N GLU A 108 9.93 3.28 -6.28
CA GLU A 108 11.21 3.99 -6.19
C GLU A 108 11.81 4.27 -7.57
N ALA A 109 11.74 3.31 -8.50
CA ALA A 109 12.22 3.48 -9.87
C ALA A 109 11.36 4.47 -10.67
N ASP A 110 10.04 4.45 -10.52
CA ASP A 110 9.13 5.42 -11.15
C ASP A 110 9.47 6.85 -10.71
N GLY A 111 9.60 7.06 -9.40
CA GLY A 111 9.99 8.34 -8.82
C GLY A 111 11.39 8.79 -9.26
N HIS A 112 12.37 7.87 -9.28
CA HIS A 112 13.73 8.16 -9.74
C HIS A 112 13.78 8.59 -11.20
N CYS A 113 12.99 7.95 -12.06
CA CYS A 113 12.94 8.22 -13.50
C CYS A 113 11.97 9.35 -13.88
N GLY A 114 11.36 10.02 -12.90
CA GLY A 114 10.49 11.19 -13.11
C GLY A 114 9.09 10.85 -13.61
N GLY A 115 8.66 9.59 -13.47
CA GLY A 115 7.38 9.06 -13.93
C GLY A 115 7.23 9.01 -15.46
N PRO A 116 6.21 8.30 -15.97
CA PRO A 116 5.94 8.25 -17.39
C PRO A 116 5.50 9.64 -17.90
N PRO A 117 6.00 10.09 -19.08
CA PRO A 117 5.64 11.40 -19.60
C PRO A 117 4.14 11.48 -19.92
N PRO A 118 3.46 12.61 -19.62
CA PRO A 118 2.07 12.78 -20.00
C PRO A 118 1.97 12.92 -21.53
N PHE A 119 1.23 12.03 -22.18
CA PHE A 119 0.85 11.97 -23.60
C PHE A 119 1.96 12.19 -24.69
N GLY A 120 1.96 11.34 -25.71
CA GLY A 120 2.36 11.70 -27.08
C GLY A 120 3.86 11.75 -27.45
N SER A 121 4.80 11.73 -26.51
CA SER A 121 6.24 11.65 -26.86
C SER A 121 6.78 10.24 -26.74
N LEU A 122 6.83 9.51 -27.86
CA LEU A 122 7.46 8.18 -27.93
C LEU A 122 8.93 8.21 -27.50
N ALA A 123 9.66 9.28 -27.82
CA ALA A 123 11.05 9.44 -27.44
C ALA A 123 11.21 9.51 -25.90
N ARG A 124 10.42 10.36 -25.23
CA ARG A 124 10.44 10.45 -23.76
C ARG A 124 9.96 9.17 -23.10
N LEU A 125 8.96 8.50 -23.70
CA LEU A 125 8.49 7.21 -23.20
C LEU A 125 9.62 6.17 -23.25
N ASN A 126 10.38 6.12 -24.34
CA ASN A 126 11.53 5.22 -24.46
C ASN A 126 12.66 5.56 -23.46
N GLU A 127 12.92 6.85 -23.23
CA GLU A 127 13.89 7.30 -22.23
C GLU A 127 13.45 6.87 -20.82
N TYR A 128 12.20 7.12 -20.47
CA TYR A 128 11.59 6.68 -19.22
C TYR A 128 11.68 5.16 -19.07
N SER A 129 11.19 4.38 -20.05
CA SER A 129 11.19 2.92 -19.96
C SER A 129 12.60 2.34 -19.81
N ARG A 130 13.60 2.91 -20.49
CA ARG A 130 15.00 2.51 -20.32
C ARG A 130 15.52 2.81 -18.92
N CYS A 131 15.26 4.01 -18.40
CA CYS A 131 15.65 4.39 -17.05
C CYS A 131 14.99 3.45 -16.03
N TYR A 132 13.67 3.28 -16.14
CA TYR A 132 12.86 2.48 -15.24
C TYR A 132 13.33 1.03 -15.18
N ILE A 133 13.49 0.38 -16.35
CA ILE A 133 13.97 -1.00 -16.44
C ILE A 133 15.36 -1.13 -15.84
N ALA A 134 16.28 -0.22 -16.20
CA ALA A 134 17.64 -0.27 -15.69
C ALA A 134 17.71 -0.09 -14.16
N GLU A 135 16.88 0.78 -13.60
CA GLU A 135 16.86 1.07 -12.16
C GLU A 135 16.23 -0.07 -11.35
N VAL A 136 15.13 -0.64 -11.84
CA VAL A 136 14.52 -1.82 -11.23
C VAL A 136 15.49 -3.00 -11.26
N GLU A 137 16.14 -3.27 -12.40
CA GLU A 137 17.11 -4.36 -12.52
C GLU A 137 18.42 -4.12 -11.76
N ARG A 138 18.77 -2.86 -11.50
CA ARG A 138 19.90 -2.50 -10.62
C ARG A 138 19.58 -2.85 -9.16
N THR A 139 18.35 -2.62 -8.73
CA THR A 139 17.89 -2.82 -7.35
C THR A 139 17.47 -4.27 -7.09
N CYS A 140 16.88 -4.93 -8.07
CA CYS A 140 16.52 -6.35 -8.06
C CYS A 140 17.14 -7.09 -9.25
N PRO A 141 18.42 -7.53 -9.15
CA PRO A 141 19.11 -8.20 -10.24
C PRO A 141 18.43 -9.49 -10.74
N ALA A 142 17.67 -10.18 -9.89
CA ALA A 142 16.92 -11.38 -10.25
C ALA A 142 15.88 -11.14 -11.36
N LEU A 143 15.39 -9.90 -11.52
CA LEU A 143 14.45 -9.56 -12.60
C LEU A 143 15.09 -9.63 -13.99
N LYS A 144 16.42 -9.56 -14.12
CA LYS A 144 17.12 -9.75 -15.40
C LYS A 144 16.89 -11.14 -15.99
N GLU A 145 16.59 -12.12 -15.13
CA GLU A 145 16.31 -13.50 -15.53
C GLU A 145 14.82 -13.73 -15.85
N LYS A 146 13.95 -12.74 -15.61
CA LYS A 146 12.52 -12.80 -15.88
C LYS A 146 12.17 -11.96 -17.11
N PRO A 147 12.08 -12.55 -18.31
CA PRO A 147 11.75 -11.78 -19.50
C PRO A 147 10.40 -11.09 -19.33
N GLN A 148 10.30 -9.84 -19.81
CA GLN A 148 9.04 -9.09 -19.85
C GLN A 148 8.40 -8.78 -18.49
N TRP A 149 9.15 -8.82 -17.38
CA TRP A 149 8.65 -8.44 -16.06
C TRP A 149 8.00 -7.04 -16.04
N TYR A 150 8.50 -6.12 -16.87
CA TYR A 150 8.00 -4.75 -17.04
C TYR A 150 6.69 -4.65 -17.83
N LEU A 151 6.16 -5.76 -18.36
CA LEU A 151 4.84 -5.82 -18.95
C LEU A 151 3.82 -6.32 -17.93
N PRO A 152 2.55 -5.88 -18.01
CA PRO A 152 1.45 -6.47 -17.26
C PRO A 152 1.39 -8.01 -17.43
N PRO A 153 1.04 -8.79 -16.38
CA PRO A 153 1.01 -10.25 -16.45
C PRO A 153 0.20 -10.83 -17.61
N ASP A 154 -0.92 -10.20 -17.99
CA ASP A 154 -1.78 -10.59 -19.10
C ASP A 154 -1.12 -10.44 -20.49
N ARG A 155 0.03 -9.78 -20.57
CA ARG A 155 0.76 -9.49 -21.81
C ARG A 155 2.09 -10.23 -21.95
N ARG A 156 2.47 -11.03 -20.96
CA ARG A 156 3.71 -11.82 -20.98
C ARG A 156 3.48 -13.10 -21.77
N LYS A 157 4.50 -13.54 -22.50
CA LYS A 157 4.47 -14.76 -23.34
C LYS A 157 5.20 -15.92 -22.69
#